data_AF-A0A945RV65-F1
#
_entry.id   AF-A0A945RV65-F1
#
_cell.length_a   1.000
_cell.length_b   1.000
_cell.length_c   1.000
_cell.angle_alpha   90.00
_cell.angle_beta   90.00
_cell.angle_gamma   90.00
#
_symmetry.space_group_name_H-M   'P 1'
#
loop_
_entity.id
_entity.type
_entity.pdbx_description
1 polymer ?
#
loop_
_entity_poly.entity_id
_entity_poly.type
_entity_poly.pdbx_seq_one_letter_code
_entity_poly.pdbx_strand_id
1 'polypeptide(L)'
;MARSGEPSFLPDRFDDVDKDLAYVGTHRRQRSSWSLFAPVGIGIAAIAVLVLAGVWLVDRSNDSLTLDASEIPVISGDAGEEAAADEPVVLEPEIPEEVVAVTDPTQIDTEGLTVTVLNGTPTQGMAARAVERLVVVGWPEATATNADATDVAQSVVAYSEDADKAIAMGIAQELDLDADSVVQTTAYPGARVTVVLGADYVDTEST
;
A
#
# COMPACT_ATOMS: atom_id res chain seq x y z
N MET A 1 -2.23 40.86 -65.62
CA MET A 1 -3.06 40.98 -64.42
C MET A 1 -4.51 40.75 -64.83
N ALA A 2 -5.02 39.52 -64.65
CA ALA A 2 -6.40 39.18 -64.93
C ALA A 2 -7.20 39.24 -63.61
N ARG A 3 -8.32 39.96 -63.59
CA ARG A 3 -9.23 39.98 -62.45
C ARG A 3 -9.93 38.62 -62.39
N SER A 4 -9.65 37.85 -61.35
CA SER A 4 -10.38 36.63 -61.03
C SER A 4 -11.69 36.99 -60.33
N GLY A 5 -12.83 36.55 -60.86
CA GLY A 5 -14.07 36.63 -60.08
C GLY A 5 -15.40 36.63 -60.81
N GLU A 6 -15.50 36.27 -62.09
CA GLU A 6 -16.80 36.01 -62.70
C GLU A 6 -16.96 34.49 -62.93
N PRO A 7 -17.97 33.86 -62.30
CA PRO A 7 -18.25 32.45 -62.54
C PRO A 7 -18.66 32.25 -64.01
N SER A 8 -18.24 31.12 -64.60
CA SER A 8 -18.48 30.79 -66.02
C SER A 8 -19.93 30.38 -66.33
N PHE A 9 -20.87 30.65 -65.42
CA PHE A 9 -22.25 30.21 -65.51
C PHE A 9 -23.20 31.41 -65.42
N LEU A 10 -24.35 31.29 -66.09
CA LEU A 10 -25.42 32.28 -66.01
C LEU A 10 -25.97 32.34 -64.57
N PRO A 11 -26.36 33.53 -64.08
CA PRO A 11 -26.95 33.66 -62.75
C PRO A 11 -28.18 32.76 -62.64
N ASP A 12 -28.16 31.80 -61.70
CA ASP A 12 -29.30 30.92 -61.42
C ASP A 12 -29.98 31.35 -60.12
N ARG A 13 -31.22 30.90 -59.91
CA ARG A 13 -32.06 31.19 -58.74
C ARG A 13 -31.43 30.80 -57.39
N PHE A 14 -30.36 30.00 -57.41
CA PHE A 14 -29.59 29.63 -56.21
C PHE A 14 -28.55 30.67 -55.80
N ASP A 15 -28.23 31.64 -56.65
CA ASP A 15 -27.27 32.70 -56.36
C ASP A 15 -27.91 33.88 -55.58
N ASP A 16 -29.24 34.07 -55.72
CA ASP A 16 -30.05 35.13 -55.09
C ASP A 16 -30.67 34.72 -53.74
N VAL A 17 -30.04 33.80 -53.02
CA VAL A 17 -30.51 33.36 -51.70
C VAL A 17 -30.00 34.32 -50.63
N ASP A 18 -30.91 34.89 -49.83
CA ASP A 18 -30.55 35.65 -48.64
C ASP A 18 -29.67 34.77 -47.74
N LYS A 19 -28.42 35.21 -47.52
CA LYS A 19 -27.45 34.50 -46.68
C LYS A 19 -27.88 34.62 -45.22
N ASP A 20 -28.84 33.81 -44.82
CA ASP A 20 -29.20 33.67 -43.42
C ASP A 20 -27.98 33.13 -42.65
N LEU A 21 -27.50 33.93 -41.69
CA LEU A 21 -26.37 33.58 -40.82
C LEU A 21 -26.71 32.41 -39.88
N ALA A 22 -27.99 32.00 -39.83
CA ALA A 22 -28.46 30.79 -39.18
C ALA A 22 -28.20 29.50 -39.99
N TYR A 23 -27.32 29.54 -41.01
CA TYR A 23 -26.80 28.34 -41.66
C TYR A 23 -26.10 27.44 -40.62
N VAL A 24 -26.83 26.46 -40.10
CA VAL A 24 -26.32 25.36 -39.27
C VAL A 24 -25.61 24.35 -40.18
N GLY A 25 -24.55 24.79 -40.85
CA GLY A 25 -23.57 23.89 -41.43
C GLY A 25 -22.75 23.25 -40.30
N THR A 26 -22.32 22.02 -40.50
CA THR A 26 -21.42 21.23 -39.64
C THR A 26 -20.00 21.80 -39.54
N HIS A 27 -19.86 23.13 -39.55
CA HIS A 27 -18.61 23.81 -39.27
C HIS A 27 -18.30 23.60 -37.79
N ARG A 28 -17.45 22.61 -37.50
CA ARG A 28 -16.81 22.49 -36.19
C ARG A 28 -16.13 23.83 -35.93
N ARG A 29 -16.63 24.61 -34.96
CA ARG A 29 -15.89 25.73 -34.39
C ARG A 29 -14.50 25.20 -34.06
N GLN A 30 -13.45 25.83 -34.60
CA GLN A 30 -12.08 25.52 -34.22
C GLN A 30 -12.01 25.70 -32.70
N ARG A 31 -11.96 24.58 -31.99
CA ARG A 31 -11.81 24.59 -30.53
C ARG A 31 -10.46 25.25 -30.26
N SER A 32 -10.48 26.37 -29.53
CA SER A 32 -9.27 27.09 -29.15
C SER A 32 -8.33 26.10 -28.45
N SER A 33 -7.05 26.09 -28.84
CA SER A 33 -6.04 25.19 -28.24
C SER A 33 -5.96 25.35 -26.72
N TRP A 34 -6.35 26.51 -26.18
CA TRP A 34 -6.43 26.77 -24.74
C TRP A 34 -7.49 25.95 -24.00
N SER A 35 -8.56 25.48 -24.65
CA SER A 35 -9.58 24.66 -23.98
C SER A 35 -9.12 23.23 -23.71
N LEU A 36 -8.02 22.78 -24.33
CA LEU A 36 -7.40 21.48 -24.08
C LEU A 36 -6.49 21.50 -22.85
N PHE A 37 -5.88 22.64 -22.54
CA PHE A 37 -4.94 22.76 -21.41
C PHE A 37 -5.60 23.13 -20.09
N ALA A 38 -6.83 23.67 -20.12
CA ALA A 38 -7.59 24.03 -18.93
C ALA A 38 -7.70 22.90 -17.87
N PRO A 39 -8.06 21.64 -18.21
CA PRO A 39 -8.16 20.58 -17.20
C PRO A 39 -6.79 20.18 -16.63
N VAL A 40 -5.74 20.19 -17.46
CA VAL A 40 -4.37 19.87 -17.03
C VAL A 40 -3.86 20.92 -16.04
N GLY A 41 -4.10 22.20 -16.32
CA GLY A 41 -3.74 23.29 -15.43
C GLY A 41 -4.44 23.21 -14.07
N ILE A 42 -5.73 22.84 -14.05
CA ILE A 42 -6.49 22.65 -12.80
C ILE A 42 -5.91 21.47 -12.00
N GLY A 43 -5.56 20.36 -12.66
CA GLY A 43 -4.94 19.21 -12.00
C GLY A 43 -3.60 19.56 -11.33
N ILE A 44 -2.72 20.25 -12.05
CA ILE A 44 -1.43 20.70 -11.51
C ILE A 44 -1.63 21.66 -10.34
N ALA A 45 -2.58 22.59 -10.45
CA ALA A 45 -2.90 23.53 -9.37
C ALA A 45 -3.41 22.80 -8.12
N ALA A 46 -4.29 21.79 -8.27
CA ALA A 46 -4.79 21.00 -7.15
C ALA A 46 -3.68 20.23 -6.44
N ILE A 47 -2.76 19.61 -7.20
CA ILE A 47 -1.59 18.92 -6.64
C ILE A 47 -0.71 19.90 -5.86
N ALA A 48 -0.41 21.07 -6.43
CA ALA A 48 0.39 22.09 -5.75
C ALA A 48 -0.26 22.55 -4.44
N VAL A 49 -1.59 22.72 -4.42
CA VAL A 49 -2.34 23.07 -3.20
C VAL A 49 -2.24 21.96 -2.14
N LEU A 50 -2.40 20.69 -2.53
CA LEU A 50 -2.29 19.57 -1.59
C LEU A 50 -0.90 19.44 -0.97
N VAL A 51 0.16 19.60 -1.78
CA VAL A 51 1.54 19.57 -1.29
C VAL A 51 1.80 20.70 -0.29
N LEU A 52 1.37 21.93 -0.63
CA LEU A 52 1.52 23.08 0.28
C LEU A 52 0.73 22.89 1.59
N ALA A 53 -0.49 22.34 1.52
CA ALA A 53 -1.29 22.04 2.70
C ALA A 53 -0.64 20.96 3.58
N GLY A 54 -0.08 19.91 2.98
CA GLY A 54 0.64 18.85 3.69
C GLY A 54 1.87 19.37 4.43
N VAL A 55 2.70 20.16 3.74
CA VAL A 55 3.88 20.78 4.36
C VAL A 55 3.49 21.70 5.50
N TRP A 56 2.43 22.49 5.34
CA TRP A 56 1.93 23.38 6.39
C TRP A 56 1.40 22.62 7.61
N LEU A 57 0.73 21.48 7.41
CA LEU A 57 0.26 20.62 8.50
C LEU A 57 1.43 20.05 9.30
N VAL A 58 2.47 19.55 8.62
CA VAL A 58 3.67 19.00 9.25
C VAL A 58 4.39 20.07 10.07
N ASP A 59 4.57 21.27 9.51
CA ASP A 59 5.19 22.41 10.20
C ASP A 59 4.42 22.76 11.48
N ARG A 60 3.09 22.75 11.45
CA ARG A 60 2.25 22.99 12.63
C ARG A 60 2.33 21.87 13.67
N SER A 61 2.65 20.64 13.28
CA SER A 61 2.76 19.50 14.19
C SER A 61 4.14 19.33 14.84
N ASN A 62 5.16 20.07 14.40
CA ASN A 62 6.52 19.97 14.94
C ASN A 62 6.61 20.26 16.45
N ASP A 63 5.76 21.15 17.00
CA ASP A 63 5.77 21.44 18.44
C ASP A 63 5.33 20.23 19.29
N SER A 64 4.48 19.34 18.74
CA SER A 64 3.98 18.13 19.43
C SER A 64 4.86 16.89 19.27
N LEU A 65 5.90 16.95 18.44
CA LEU A 65 6.79 15.82 18.12
C LEU A 65 8.18 15.97 18.75
N THR A 66 8.35 16.92 19.67
CA THR A 66 9.56 17.02 20.49
C THR A 66 9.55 15.90 21.53
N LEU A 67 10.19 14.78 21.19
CA LEU A 67 10.51 13.74 22.17
C LEU A 67 11.67 14.26 23.03
N ASP A 68 11.36 14.73 24.23
CA ASP A 68 12.34 15.15 25.22
C ASP A 68 13.17 13.91 25.61
N ALA A 69 14.39 13.78 25.07
CA ALA A 69 15.30 12.69 25.40
C ALA A 69 15.71 12.68 26.89
N SER A 70 15.28 13.68 27.64
CA SER A 70 15.41 13.84 29.09
C SER A 70 14.38 13.02 29.89
N GLU A 71 13.35 12.47 29.25
CA GLU A 71 12.27 11.68 29.88
C GLU A 71 12.41 10.16 29.65
N ILE A 72 13.57 9.70 29.20
CA ILE A 72 13.92 8.27 29.27
C ILE A 72 14.21 7.99 30.76
N PRO A 73 13.47 7.09 31.44
CA PRO A 73 13.76 6.75 32.83
C PRO A 73 15.04 5.93 32.87
N VAL A 74 16.19 6.60 32.91
CA VAL A 74 17.46 5.96 33.27
C VAL A 74 17.44 5.79 34.78
N ILE A 75 17.12 4.57 35.23
CA ILE A 75 17.20 4.16 36.63
C ILE A 75 18.67 4.25 37.06
N SER A 76 19.09 5.42 37.54
CA SER A 76 20.31 5.57 38.33
C SER A 76 19.99 5.07 39.72
N GLY A 77 20.52 3.90 40.07
CA GLY A 77 20.44 3.37 41.42
C GLY A 77 21.22 4.26 42.38
N ASP A 78 20.51 5.08 43.15
CA ASP A 78 21.00 5.69 44.39
C ASP A 78 20.38 4.93 45.55
N ALA A 79 21.25 4.25 46.31
CA ALA A 79 20.87 3.52 47.51
C ALA A 79 20.66 4.52 48.65
N GLY A 80 19.40 4.89 48.89
CA GLY A 80 18.93 5.59 50.08
C GLY A 80 18.12 4.63 50.96
N GLU A 81 18.78 4.09 51.98
CA GLU A 81 18.19 3.32 53.07
C GLU A 81 17.24 4.21 53.91
N GLU A 82 15.97 3.83 54.10
CA GLU A 82 15.31 3.83 55.44
C GLU A 82 13.86 3.27 55.41
N ALA A 83 13.74 2.13 56.07
CA ALA A 83 12.61 1.51 56.77
C ALA A 83 11.23 2.21 56.78
N ALA A 84 10.19 1.47 56.36
CA ALA A 84 9.01 1.20 57.19
C ALA A 84 8.15 0.08 56.55
N ALA A 85 7.52 -0.71 57.40
CA ALA A 85 6.78 -1.92 57.10
C ALA A 85 5.52 -1.70 56.24
N ASP A 86 5.37 -2.53 55.21
CA ASP A 86 4.17 -3.33 54.97
C ASP A 86 4.57 -4.51 54.05
N GLU A 87 3.91 -5.65 54.20
CA GLU A 87 4.28 -6.91 53.54
C GLU A 87 4.38 -6.76 52.00
N PRO A 88 5.47 -7.21 51.34
CA PRO A 88 5.55 -7.16 49.90
C PRO A 88 4.71 -8.31 49.32
N VAL A 89 3.55 -7.95 48.76
CA VAL A 89 2.99 -8.72 47.64
C VAL A 89 4.06 -8.69 46.54
N VAL A 90 4.71 -9.84 46.34
CA VAL A 90 5.64 -10.06 45.23
C VAL A 90 4.81 -9.94 43.95
N LEU A 91 4.79 -8.73 43.37
CA LEU A 91 4.44 -8.54 41.97
C LEU A 91 5.67 -9.01 41.19
N GLU A 92 5.60 -10.26 40.74
CA GLU A 92 6.48 -10.78 39.70
C GLU A 92 6.51 -9.74 38.55
N PRO A 93 7.69 -9.32 38.06
CA PRO A 93 7.73 -8.40 36.94
C PRO A 93 7.01 -9.01 35.74
N GLU A 94 6.01 -8.31 35.19
CA GLU A 94 5.46 -8.62 33.86
C GLU A 94 6.60 -8.53 32.85
N ILE A 95 7.15 -9.69 32.52
CA ILE A 95 8.00 -9.89 31.36
C ILE A 95 7.15 -9.42 30.16
N PRO A 96 7.63 -8.51 29.29
CA PRO A 96 6.91 -8.20 28.07
C PRO A 96 6.70 -9.54 27.35
N GLU A 97 5.45 -9.94 27.16
CA GLU A 97 5.12 -11.18 26.48
C GLU A 97 5.73 -11.14 25.07
N GLU A 98 6.91 -11.75 24.94
CA GLU A 98 7.51 -12.04 23.66
C GLU A 98 6.55 -13.01 23.00
N VAL A 99 5.74 -12.50 22.07
CA VAL A 99 4.85 -13.32 21.26
C VAL A 99 5.70 -14.35 20.52
N VAL A 100 5.72 -15.56 21.07
CA VAL A 100 6.49 -16.67 20.54
C VAL A 100 5.88 -17.03 19.20
N ALA A 101 6.70 -17.07 18.15
CA ALA A 101 6.25 -17.50 16.84
C ALA A 101 5.67 -18.91 16.91
N VAL A 102 4.51 -19.12 16.27
CA VAL A 102 3.92 -20.45 16.20
C VAL A 102 4.64 -21.25 15.12
N THR A 103 5.59 -22.07 15.52
CA THR A 103 6.37 -22.91 14.60
C THR A 103 5.64 -24.21 14.22
N ASP A 104 4.69 -24.65 15.04
CA ASP A 104 3.89 -25.84 14.82
C ASP A 104 2.40 -25.47 14.67
N PRO A 105 1.87 -25.43 13.43
CA PRO A 105 0.48 -25.07 13.18
C PRO A 105 -0.52 -26.08 13.76
N THR A 106 -0.09 -27.29 14.14
CA THR A 106 -0.96 -28.29 14.77
C THR A 106 -1.29 -27.98 16.23
N GLN A 107 -0.59 -27.02 16.83
CA GLN A 107 -0.79 -26.61 18.23
C GLN A 107 -1.77 -25.44 18.40
N ILE A 108 -2.24 -24.86 17.29
CA ILE A 108 -3.18 -23.76 17.28
C ILE A 108 -4.47 -24.13 16.57
N ASP A 109 -5.55 -23.47 16.99
CA ASP A 109 -6.81 -23.55 16.26
C ASP A 109 -6.69 -22.73 14.96
N THR A 110 -6.51 -23.44 13.84
CA THR A 110 -6.47 -22.83 12.50
C THR A 110 -7.87 -22.69 11.89
N GLU A 111 -8.96 -23.01 12.61
CA GLU A 111 -10.31 -22.90 12.08
C GLU A 111 -10.63 -21.44 11.72
N GLY A 112 -10.89 -21.19 10.43
CA GLY A 112 -11.15 -19.85 9.90
C GLY A 112 -9.90 -18.99 9.66
N LEU A 113 -8.69 -19.56 9.75
CA LEU A 113 -7.48 -18.90 9.28
C LEU A 113 -7.42 -18.96 7.74
N THR A 114 -7.56 -17.80 7.10
CA THR A 114 -7.38 -17.66 5.65
C THR A 114 -6.00 -17.10 5.36
N VAL A 115 -5.17 -17.85 4.66
CA VAL A 115 -3.82 -17.43 4.23
C VAL A 115 -3.81 -17.22 2.71
N THR A 116 -3.21 -16.12 2.27
CA THR A 116 -2.97 -15.84 0.84
C THR A 116 -1.50 -15.54 0.61
N VAL A 117 -0.92 -16.14 -0.41
CA VAL A 117 0.46 -15.90 -0.83
C VAL A 117 0.45 -15.23 -2.20
N LEU A 118 1.03 -14.04 -2.25
CA LEU A 118 1.12 -13.18 -3.42
C LEU A 118 2.55 -13.19 -3.96
N ASN A 119 2.70 -13.53 -5.24
CA ASN A 119 3.97 -13.46 -5.93
C ASN A 119 4.23 -12.02 -6.41
N GLY A 120 5.15 -11.32 -5.74
CA GLY A 120 5.63 -10.00 -6.10
C GLY A 120 6.87 -10.01 -6.99
N THR A 121 7.21 -11.15 -7.61
CA THR A 121 8.42 -11.34 -8.44
C THR A 121 8.06 -11.70 -9.89
N PRO A 122 8.99 -11.59 -10.86
CA PRO A 122 8.76 -12.05 -12.24
C PRO A 122 8.83 -13.58 -12.37
N THR A 123 9.22 -14.30 -11.32
CA THR A 123 9.41 -15.75 -11.34
C THR A 123 8.08 -16.48 -11.24
N GLN A 124 7.75 -17.28 -12.25
CA GLN A 124 6.48 -18.00 -12.29
C GLN A 124 6.44 -19.13 -11.24
N GLY A 125 5.26 -19.28 -10.62
CA GLY A 125 4.98 -20.35 -9.67
C GLY A 125 5.61 -20.15 -8.29
N MET A 126 6.25 -19.01 -8.00
CA MET A 126 6.89 -18.77 -6.70
C MET A 126 5.92 -18.88 -5.53
N ALA A 127 4.74 -18.25 -5.64
CA ALA A 127 3.70 -18.35 -4.62
C ALA A 127 3.22 -19.79 -4.42
N ALA A 128 3.08 -20.57 -5.49
CA ALA A 128 2.66 -21.97 -5.38
C ALA A 128 3.69 -22.81 -4.60
N ARG A 129 4.99 -22.63 -4.87
CA ARG A 129 6.06 -23.31 -4.12
C ARG A 129 6.09 -22.92 -2.64
N ALA A 130 5.89 -21.65 -2.33
CA ALA A 130 5.78 -21.20 -0.95
C ALA A 130 4.56 -21.83 -0.24
N VAL A 131 3.41 -21.92 -0.92
CA VAL A 131 2.24 -22.63 -0.39
C VAL A 131 2.52 -24.10 -0.15
N GLU A 132 3.21 -24.79 -1.06
CA GLU A 132 3.60 -26.19 -0.89
C GLU A 132 4.44 -26.39 0.38
N ARG A 133 5.39 -25.49 0.67
CA ARG A 133 6.18 -25.53 1.92
C ARG A 133 5.32 -25.39 3.17
N LEU A 134 4.42 -24.41 3.17
CA LEU A 134 3.49 -24.20 4.29
C LEU A 134 2.65 -25.46 4.56
N VAL A 135 2.12 -26.09 3.51
CA VAL A 135 1.30 -27.30 3.62
C VAL A 135 2.11 -28.50 4.15
N VAL A 136 3.40 -28.63 3.78
CA VAL A 136 4.27 -29.70 4.28
C VAL A 136 4.43 -29.65 5.80
N VAL A 137 4.49 -28.44 6.37
CA VAL A 137 4.61 -28.22 7.83
C VAL A 137 3.26 -28.28 8.54
N GLY A 138 2.15 -28.36 7.79
CA GLY A 138 0.80 -28.55 8.33
C GLY A 138 0.01 -27.26 8.48
N TRP A 139 0.47 -26.15 7.89
CA TRP A 139 -0.34 -24.93 7.79
C TRP A 139 -1.56 -25.19 6.90
N PRO A 140 -2.68 -24.49 7.12
CA PRO A 140 -3.87 -24.64 6.28
C PRO A 140 -3.55 -24.26 4.84
N GLU A 141 -4.32 -24.83 3.91
CA GLU A 141 -4.16 -24.57 2.48
C GLU A 141 -4.30 -23.07 2.20
N ALA A 142 -3.22 -22.48 1.68
CA ALA A 142 -3.15 -21.06 1.36
C ALA A 142 -3.47 -20.82 -0.13
N THR A 143 -4.08 -19.69 -0.43
CA THR A 143 -4.35 -19.30 -1.82
C THR A 143 -3.10 -18.69 -2.45
N ALA A 144 -2.57 -19.30 -3.51
CA ALA A 144 -1.46 -18.74 -4.29
C ALA A 144 -1.95 -17.90 -5.48
N THR A 145 -1.50 -16.65 -5.59
CA THR A 145 -1.76 -15.80 -6.77
C THR A 145 -0.62 -14.80 -7.01
N ASN A 146 -0.71 -13.99 -8.05
CA ASN A 146 0.24 -12.91 -8.33
C ASN A 146 -0.18 -11.62 -7.62
N ALA A 147 0.80 -10.84 -7.18
CA ALA A 147 0.57 -9.48 -6.70
C ALA A 147 0.30 -8.53 -7.89
N ASP A 148 -0.19 -7.33 -7.58
CA ASP A 148 -0.42 -6.27 -8.59
C ASP A 148 0.90 -5.72 -9.18
N ALA A 149 2.01 -5.92 -8.48
CA ALA A 149 3.36 -5.54 -8.88
C ALA A 149 4.29 -6.77 -8.86
N THR A 150 5.30 -6.77 -9.73
CA THR A 150 6.25 -7.90 -9.89
C THR A 150 7.70 -7.50 -9.61
N ASP A 151 7.90 -6.29 -9.11
CA ASP A 151 9.19 -5.66 -8.77
C ASP A 151 9.30 -5.39 -7.27
N VAL A 152 8.59 -6.17 -6.45
CA VAL A 152 8.65 -6.07 -4.98
C VAL A 152 10.04 -6.51 -4.53
N ALA A 153 10.78 -5.61 -3.87
CA ALA A 153 12.15 -5.90 -3.44
C ALA A 153 12.22 -6.73 -2.16
N GLN A 154 11.34 -6.45 -1.20
CA GLN A 154 11.31 -7.08 0.11
C GLN A 154 10.02 -7.84 0.34
N SER A 155 10.15 -9.03 0.91
CA SER A 155 9.02 -9.85 1.31
C SER A 155 8.36 -9.27 2.55
N VAL A 156 7.04 -9.40 2.65
CA VAL A 156 6.25 -8.88 3.77
C VAL A 156 5.19 -9.90 4.16
N VAL A 157 5.06 -10.17 5.46
CA VAL A 157 3.96 -10.95 6.01
C VAL A 157 2.98 -10.01 6.70
N ALA A 158 1.89 -9.71 6.02
CA ALA A 158 0.83 -8.85 6.51
C ALA A 158 -0.21 -9.63 7.33
N TYR A 159 -0.58 -9.13 8.50
CA TYR A 159 -1.67 -9.68 9.31
C TYR A 159 -2.68 -8.62 9.72
N SER A 160 -3.95 -9.00 9.89
CA SER A 160 -5.03 -8.05 10.19
C SER A 160 -5.24 -7.78 11.68
N GLU A 161 -5.18 -8.81 12.52
CA GLU A 161 -5.52 -8.73 13.96
C GLU A 161 -4.30 -9.09 14.84
N ASP A 162 -4.17 -8.49 16.01
CA ASP A 162 -3.04 -8.77 16.92
C ASP A 162 -2.96 -10.24 17.33
N ALA A 163 -4.10 -10.94 17.39
CA ALA A 163 -4.16 -12.37 17.66
C ALA A 163 -3.45 -13.22 16.58
N ASP A 164 -3.35 -12.70 15.34
CA ASP A 164 -2.72 -13.39 14.22
C ASP A 164 -1.22 -13.12 14.12
N LYS A 165 -0.66 -12.27 14.99
CA LYS A 165 0.77 -11.91 14.95
C LYS A 165 1.67 -13.13 15.14
N ALA A 166 1.36 -14.00 16.10
CA ALA A 166 2.15 -15.21 16.37
C ALA A 166 2.11 -16.19 15.19
N ILE A 167 0.97 -16.26 14.50
CA ILE A 167 0.77 -17.05 13.28
C ILE A 167 1.62 -16.48 12.14
N ALA A 168 1.54 -15.17 11.91
CA ALA A 168 2.29 -14.49 10.88
C ALA A 168 3.81 -14.62 11.09
N MET A 169 4.28 -14.55 12.34
CA MET A 169 5.68 -14.81 12.70
C MET A 169 6.08 -16.25 12.42
N GLY A 170 5.20 -17.22 12.69
CA GLY A 170 5.42 -18.63 12.37
C GLY A 170 5.58 -18.87 10.87
N ILE A 171 4.67 -18.30 10.08
CA ILE A 171 4.72 -18.36 8.60
C ILE A 171 5.98 -17.69 8.05
N ALA A 172 6.39 -16.54 8.63
CA ALA A 172 7.63 -15.87 8.24
C ALA A 172 8.86 -16.76 8.49
N GLN A 173 8.93 -17.42 9.66
CA GLN A 173 10.03 -18.34 9.98
C GLN A 173 10.06 -19.56 9.04
N GLU A 174 8.90 -20.14 8.72
CA GLU A 174 8.82 -21.29 7.81
C GLU A 174 9.29 -20.95 6.39
N LEU A 175 9.05 -19.72 5.95
CA LEU A 175 9.46 -19.21 4.64
C LEU A 175 10.86 -18.58 4.65
N ASP A 176 11.64 -18.76 5.73
CA ASP A 176 12.97 -18.18 5.90
C ASP A 176 12.99 -16.64 5.73
N LEU A 177 11.91 -15.95 6.13
CA LEU A 177 11.77 -14.50 6.09
C LEU A 177 12.18 -13.85 7.41
N ASP A 178 12.72 -12.63 7.34
CA ASP A 178 13.11 -11.87 8.52
C ASP A 178 11.90 -11.53 9.40
N ALA A 179 12.06 -11.55 10.73
CA ALA A 179 11.00 -11.18 11.68
C ALA A 179 10.50 -9.74 11.48
N ASP A 180 11.37 -8.84 10.99
CA ASP A 180 11.04 -7.45 10.67
C ASP A 180 10.12 -7.31 9.44
N SER A 181 9.95 -8.38 8.65
CA SER A 181 9.02 -8.42 7.52
C SER A 181 7.55 -8.57 7.94
N VAL A 182 7.29 -8.87 9.22
CA VAL A 182 5.94 -9.10 9.74
C VAL A 182 5.31 -7.76 10.12
N VAL A 183 4.23 -7.38 9.43
CA VAL A 183 3.61 -6.06 9.57
C VAL A 183 2.10 -6.19 9.78
N GLN A 184 1.56 -5.46 10.75
CA GLN A 184 0.12 -5.33 10.90
C GLN A 184 -0.44 -4.36 9.88
N THR A 185 -1.40 -4.79 9.06
CA THR A 185 -2.06 -3.92 8.09
C THR A 185 -3.41 -4.45 7.66
N THR A 186 -4.35 -3.54 7.40
CA THR A 186 -5.68 -3.83 6.87
C THR A 186 -5.79 -3.63 5.36
N ALA A 187 -4.66 -3.42 4.68
CA ALA A 187 -4.61 -3.24 3.23
C ALA A 187 -5.06 -4.48 2.43
N TYR A 188 -5.11 -5.66 3.07
CA TYR A 188 -5.45 -6.94 2.46
C TYR A 188 -6.70 -7.57 3.09
N PRO A 189 -7.93 -7.10 2.77
CA PRO A 189 -9.15 -7.58 3.41
C PRO A 189 -9.59 -9.00 2.96
N GLY A 190 -8.90 -9.61 2.00
CA GLY A 190 -9.26 -10.93 1.43
C GLY A 190 -8.75 -12.13 2.23
N ALA A 191 -7.85 -11.92 3.19
CA ALA A 191 -7.26 -12.96 4.02
C ALA A 191 -6.86 -12.37 5.39
N ARG A 192 -6.81 -13.21 6.42
CA ARG A 192 -6.34 -12.80 7.76
C ARG A 192 -4.83 -12.61 7.79
N VAL A 193 -4.13 -13.46 7.04
CA VAL A 193 -2.69 -13.35 6.81
C VAL A 193 -2.41 -13.36 5.31
N THR A 194 -1.64 -12.37 4.86
CA THR A 194 -1.21 -12.25 3.46
C THR A 194 0.31 -12.18 3.40
N VAL A 195 0.94 -13.10 2.68
CA VAL A 195 2.38 -13.11 2.42
C VAL A 195 2.62 -12.52 1.05
N VAL A 196 3.39 -11.44 0.94
CA VAL A 196 3.88 -10.90 -0.33
C VAL A 196 5.34 -11.31 -0.49
N LEU A 197 5.62 -12.12 -1.50
CA LEU A 197 6.98 -12.58 -1.80
C LEU A 197 7.70 -11.55 -2.67
N GLY A 198 8.81 -11.01 -2.16
CA GLY A 198 9.71 -10.11 -2.86
C GLY A 198 10.89 -10.83 -3.50
N ALA A 199 11.78 -10.05 -4.11
CA ALA A 199 13.00 -10.54 -4.74
C ALA A 199 14.04 -11.11 -3.76
N ASP A 200 13.89 -10.82 -2.47
CA ASP A 200 14.68 -11.35 -1.36
C ASP A 200 14.28 -12.78 -0.95
N TYR A 201 13.09 -13.25 -1.32
CA TYR A 201 12.66 -14.61 -1.04
C TYR A 201 13.41 -15.62 -1.92
N VAL A 202 14.03 -16.61 -1.27
CA VAL A 202 14.77 -17.69 -1.94
C VAL A 202 14.11 -19.01 -1.62
N ASP A 203 13.71 -19.74 -2.66
CA ASP A 203 13.18 -21.09 -2.50
C ASP A 203 14.34 -22.09 -2.25
N THR A 204 14.61 -22.37 -0.98
CA THR A 204 15.71 -23.21 -0.52
C THR A 204 15.51 -24.71 -0.76
N GLU A 205 14.29 -25.18 -1.11
CA GLU A 205 13.97 -26.60 -1.37
C GLU A 205 14.18 -27.01 -2.85
N SER A 206 14.55 -26.08 -3.72
CA SER A 206 14.77 -26.33 -5.16
C SER A 206 16.14 -26.96 -5.52
N THR A 207 16.92 -27.47 -4.55
CA THR A 207 18.24 -28.11 -4.80
C THR A 207 18.26 -29.61 -4.52
#